data_AF-S9UFZ3-F1
#
_entry.id   AF-S9UFZ3-F1
#
_cell.length_a   1.000
_cell.length_b   1.000
_cell.length_c   1.000
_cell.angle_alpha   90.00
_cell.angle_beta   90.00
_cell.angle_gamma   90.00
#
_symmetry.space_group_name_H-M   'P 1'
#
loop_
_entity.id
_entity.type
_entity.pdbx_description
1 polymer ?
#
loop_
_entity_poly.entity_id
_entity_poly.type
_entity_poly.pdbx_seq_one_letter_code
_entity_poly.pdbx_strand_id
1 'polypeptide(L)'
;MGGGGSSEENRTINQLLAELDGLSSKEAIVVVAATNYPEAIDKALLREGRFDRKVNIPMPDKKARTELFEFYLNRIITGDPNCKPKVQVFKPRTVDSDDKADGAAKTEEETKPAKTFEIKELKDIKVVEGVSNKEYADALADRTPGVSPAQISTIVNEAALNSAMHGKDVVPLDILQESIDDVLIGKKHRQRMSDKSLERTAYHEVGHCIMAWLSPLQKDVVKISIIPRGRAGGYTQQVQDEAMEPHTDEFLFSQLCVLMGGRVAERIFMDDISTGAMDDLQRATRLSMEKLLNYGMSKTIGQLAFKPNDKNDGRAWMTWSEELHAKVEDEARQLVASAYSHTEKTLLEMRQKHEALTQLLLSKKELNKADIEGVLGARPAGVTPATL
;
A
#
# COMPACT_ATOMS: atom_id res chain seq x y z
N MET A 1 38.64 2.26 5.56
CA MET A 1 37.95 1.88 6.82
C MET A 1 36.57 1.36 6.45
N GLY A 2 36.34 0.05 6.51
CA GLY A 2 35.07 -0.56 6.13
C GLY A 2 35.16 -2.07 6.35
N GLY A 3 34.79 -2.53 7.54
CA GLY A 3 34.91 -3.94 7.92
C GLY A 3 34.45 -4.30 9.34
N GLY A 4 33.73 -3.40 10.03
CA GLY A 4 33.27 -3.64 11.41
C GLY A 4 31.82 -4.17 11.52
N GLY A 5 30.96 -3.94 10.53
CA GLY A 5 29.55 -4.35 10.60
C GLY A 5 29.36 -5.87 10.56
N SER A 6 30.09 -6.55 9.67
CA SER A 6 29.95 -8.00 9.49
C SER A 6 30.45 -8.82 10.70
N SER A 7 31.42 -8.34 11.47
CA SER A 7 31.94 -9.09 12.62
C SER A 7 30.99 -9.12 13.81
N GLU A 8 30.29 -8.01 14.08
CA GLU A 8 29.31 -7.93 15.16
C GLU A 8 28.05 -8.73 14.80
N GLU A 9 27.52 -8.59 13.58
CA GLU A 9 26.39 -9.38 13.10
C GLU A 9 26.66 -10.88 13.19
N ASN A 10 27.82 -11.34 12.71
CA ASN A 10 28.21 -12.74 12.79
C ASN A 10 28.37 -13.22 14.24
N ARG A 11 28.86 -12.35 15.14
CA ARG A 11 28.99 -12.69 16.57
C ARG A 11 27.61 -12.86 17.22
N THR A 12 26.67 -11.97 16.93
CA THR A 12 25.29 -12.07 17.45
C THR A 12 24.59 -13.31 16.90
N ILE A 13 24.74 -13.61 15.60
CA ILE A 13 24.17 -14.83 14.99
C ILE A 13 24.75 -16.08 15.65
N ASN A 14 26.07 -16.17 15.79
CA ASN A 14 26.71 -17.34 16.41
C ASN A 14 26.31 -17.52 17.87
N GLN A 15 26.12 -16.43 18.63
CA GLN A 15 25.60 -16.51 19.99
C GLN A 15 24.17 -17.08 20.00
N LEU A 16 23.28 -16.56 19.15
CA LEU A 16 21.91 -17.06 19.04
C LEU A 16 21.87 -18.55 18.69
N LEU A 17 22.75 -19.00 17.78
CA LEU A 17 22.88 -20.41 17.43
C LEU A 17 23.29 -21.29 18.61
N ALA A 18 24.26 -20.82 19.42
CA ALA A 18 24.72 -21.55 20.59
C ALA A 18 23.63 -21.67 21.67
N GLU A 19 22.84 -20.60 21.88
CA GLU A 19 21.71 -20.63 22.81
C GLU A 19 20.60 -21.57 22.31
N LEU A 20 20.26 -21.52 21.01
CA LEU A 20 19.23 -22.41 20.44
C LEU A 20 19.62 -23.89 20.55
N ASP A 21 20.89 -24.23 20.30
CA ASP A 21 21.39 -25.60 20.46
C ASP A 21 21.50 -26.02 21.94
N GLY A 22 21.66 -25.05 22.85
CA GLY A 22 21.76 -25.24 24.31
C GLY A 22 20.42 -25.45 25.02
N LEU A 23 19.30 -25.17 24.35
CA LEU A 23 17.95 -25.39 24.88
C LEU A 23 17.69 -26.90 25.04
N SER A 24 18.01 -27.44 26.22
CA SER A 24 17.72 -28.83 26.55
C SER A 24 16.21 -29.07 26.64
N SER A 25 15.77 -30.26 26.21
CA SER A 25 14.36 -30.73 26.18
C SER A 25 13.59 -30.73 27.52
N LYS A 26 14.18 -30.22 28.61
CA LYS A 26 13.56 -30.13 29.95
C LYS A 26 12.80 -28.83 30.19
N GLU A 27 13.02 -27.81 29.37
CA GLU A 27 12.32 -26.52 29.47
C GLU A 27 11.32 -26.38 28.32
N ALA A 28 10.06 -26.05 28.63
CA ALA A 28 9.01 -25.85 27.63
C ALA A 28 9.14 -24.46 26.98
N ILE A 29 10.27 -24.21 26.32
CA ILE A 29 10.55 -22.95 25.63
C ILE A 29 10.25 -23.11 24.14
N VAL A 30 9.40 -22.23 23.62
CA VAL A 30 9.10 -22.14 22.18
C VAL A 30 9.67 -20.81 21.67
N VAL A 31 10.58 -20.88 20.70
CA VAL A 31 11.15 -19.69 20.07
C VAL A 31 10.42 -19.42 18.75
N VAL A 32 9.90 -18.20 18.59
CA VAL A 32 9.21 -17.75 17.39
C VAL A 32 9.93 -16.53 16.82
N ALA A 33 10.15 -16.51 15.51
CA ALA A 33 10.71 -15.38 14.79
C ALA A 33 9.85 -15.04 13.56
N ALA A 34 9.87 -13.78 13.15
CA ALA A 34 9.17 -13.30 11.96
C ALA A 34 10.18 -12.62 11.02
N THR A 35 10.04 -12.86 9.71
CA THR A 35 10.83 -12.20 8.68
C THR A 35 9.96 -11.96 7.44
N ASN A 36 10.23 -10.86 6.73
CA ASN A 36 9.69 -10.64 5.39
C ASN A 36 10.66 -11.10 4.28
N TYR A 37 11.89 -11.45 4.64
CA TYR A 37 12.99 -11.82 3.73
C TYR A 37 13.58 -13.18 4.15
N PRO A 38 12.88 -14.30 3.89
CA PRO A 38 13.35 -15.64 4.26
C PRO A 38 14.68 -16.00 3.58
N GLU A 39 14.95 -15.48 2.40
CA GLU A 39 16.19 -15.68 1.63
C GLU A 39 17.41 -14.95 2.21
N ALA A 40 17.19 -13.91 3.03
CA ALA A 40 18.26 -13.17 3.69
C ALA A 40 18.72 -13.85 5.01
N ILE A 41 17.98 -14.85 5.50
CA ILE A 41 18.33 -15.55 6.74
C ILE A 41 19.50 -16.51 6.50
N ASP A 42 20.44 -16.55 7.45
CA ASP A 42 21.50 -17.55 7.47
C ASP A 42 20.92 -18.97 7.47
N LYS A 43 21.36 -19.78 6.50
CA LYS A 43 20.96 -21.19 6.36
C LYS A 43 21.26 -22.02 7.61
N ALA A 44 22.21 -21.60 8.45
CA ALA A 44 22.49 -22.24 9.73
C ALA A 44 21.32 -22.13 10.72
N LEU A 45 20.57 -21.03 10.72
CA LEU A 45 19.40 -20.84 11.59
C LEU A 45 18.21 -21.73 11.18
N LEU A 46 18.17 -22.14 9.91
CA LEU A 46 17.07 -22.91 9.32
C LEU A 46 17.29 -24.43 9.39
N ARG A 47 18.29 -24.90 10.14
CA ARG A 47 18.58 -26.32 10.33
C ARG A 47 17.68 -26.93 11.41
N GLU A 48 17.55 -28.25 11.37
CA GLU A 48 16.82 -29.03 12.38
C GLU A 48 17.36 -28.76 13.78
N GLY A 49 16.47 -28.61 14.77
CA GLY A 49 16.80 -28.24 16.15
C GLY A 49 16.82 -26.73 16.44
N ARG A 50 16.65 -25.87 15.41
CA ARG A 50 16.60 -24.40 15.54
C ARG A 50 15.25 -23.88 15.02
N PHE A 51 15.22 -23.12 13.92
CA PHE A 51 13.99 -22.75 13.24
C PHE A 51 13.64 -23.81 12.18
N ASP A 52 13.19 -24.96 12.66
CA ASP A 52 12.80 -26.12 11.83
C ASP A 52 11.42 -25.93 11.18
N ARG A 53 10.47 -25.29 11.88
CA ARG A 53 9.13 -25.01 11.38
C ARG A 53 9.01 -23.63 10.75
N LYS A 54 8.59 -23.62 9.49
CA LYS A 54 8.30 -22.41 8.72
C LYS A 54 6.80 -22.31 8.48
N VAL A 55 6.20 -21.23 8.97
CA VAL A 55 4.80 -20.92 8.71
C VAL A 55 4.77 -19.68 7.82
N ASN A 56 4.37 -19.86 6.56
CA ASN A 56 4.18 -18.73 5.66
C ASN A 56 2.80 -18.13 5.90
N ILE A 57 2.74 -16.83 6.17
CA ILE A 57 1.49 -16.09 6.35
C ILE A 57 1.29 -15.24 5.09
N PRO A 58 0.42 -15.65 4.15
CA PRO A 58 0.17 -14.87 2.95
C PRO A 58 -0.63 -13.60 3.27
N MET A 59 -0.67 -12.69 2.30
CA MET A 59 -1.59 -11.55 2.36
C MET A 59 -3.05 -12.02 2.39
N PRO A 60 -3.95 -11.31 3.11
CA PRO A 60 -5.32 -11.74 3.29
C PRO A 60 -6.13 -11.65 1.98
N ASP A 61 -6.89 -12.71 1.69
CA ASP A 61 -7.90 -12.73 0.62
C ASP A 61 -9.11 -11.87 0.98
N LYS A 62 -10.06 -11.68 0.05
CA LYS A 62 -11.27 -10.88 0.32
C LYS A 62 -12.00 -11.35 1.58
N LYS A 63 -12.16 -12.66 1.77
CA LYS A 63 -12.88 -13.22 2.92
C LYS A 63 -12.17 -12.91 4.24
N ALA A 64 -10.86 -13.14 4.31
CA ALA A 64 -10.05 -12.82 5.47
C ALA A 64 -10.02 -11.31 5.74
N ARG A 65 -10.02 -10.46 4.69
CA ARG A 65 -10.15 -9.01 4.87
C ARG A 65 -11.51 -8.65 5.47
N THR A 66 -12.61 -9.23 4.99
CA THR A 66 -13.95 -9.02 5.59
C THR A 66 -13.94 -9.42 7.08
N GLU A 67 -13.38 -10.58 7.43
CA GLU A 67 -13.27 -11.01 8.83
C GLU A 67 -12.38 -10.08 9.68
N LEU A 68 -11.26 -9.60 9.12
CA LEU A 68 -10.38 -8.65 9.79
C LEU A 68 -11.06 -7.30 10.00
N PHE A 69 -11.72 -6.76 8.97
CA PHE A 69 -12.50 -5.54 9.10
C PHE A 69 -13.59 -5.71 10.16
N GLU A 70 -14.36 -6.78 10.12
CA GLU A 70 -15.38 -7.07 11.15
C GLU A 70 -14.77 -7.12 12.55
N PHE A 71 -13.62 -7.79 12.72
CA PHE A 71 -12.90 -7.85 13.99
C PHE A 71 -12.48 -6.47 14.52
N TYR A 72 -11.94 -5.60 13.65
CA TYR A 72 -11.52 -4.26 14.05
C TYR A 72 -12.71 -3.30 14.23
N LEU A 73 -13.74 -3.39 13.39
CA LEU A 73 -14.97 -2.60 13.51
C LEU A 73 -15.71 -2.90 14.82
N ASN A 74 -15.68 -4.14 15.30
CA ASN A 74 -16.25 -4.52 16.60
C ASN A 74 -15.58 -3.84 17.81
N ARG A 75 -14.40 -3.23 17.63
CA ARG A 75 -13.69 -2.47 18.67
C ARG A 75 -14.07 -0.98 18.72
N ILE A 76 -14.73 -0.48 17.67
CA ILE A 76 -15.15 0.92 17.55
C ILE A 76 -16.68 1.00 17.50
N ILE A 77 -17.22 2.22 17.56
CA ILE A 77 -18.66 2.46 17.62
C ILE A 77 -19.12 2.93 16.26
N THR A 78 -19.71 2.03 15.49
CA THR A 78 -20.12 2.25 14.09
C THR A 78 -21.63 2.42 13.91
N GLY A 79 -22.43 1.92 14.88
CA GLY A 79 -23.89 1.85 14.77
C GLY A 79 -24.48 0.42 14.84
N ASP A 80 -23.66 -0.61 15.06
CA ASP A 80 -24.15 -1.98 15.27
C ASP A 80 -24.50 -2.24 16.75
N PRO A 81 -25.70 -2.79 17.08
CA PRO A 81 -26.06 -3.15 18.47
C PRO A 81 -25.15 -4.20 19.11
N ASN A 82 -24.36 -4.95 18.33
CA ASN A 82 -23.36 -5.89 18.83
C ASN A 82 -21.99 -5.26 19.13
N CYS A 83 -21.80 -3.96 18.89
CA CYS A 83 -20.58 -3.26 19.27
C CYS A 83 -20.42 -3.29 20.80
N LYS A 84 -19.38 -4.00 21.27
CA LYS A 84 -18.92 -3.96 22.66
C LYS A 84 -17.59 -3.22 22.71
N PRO A 85 -17.57 -1.88 22.52
CA PRO A 85 -16.35 -1.13 22.72
C PRO A 85 -15.92 -1.29 24.18
N LYS A 86 -14.85 -2.05 24.42
CA LYS A 86 -14.22 -2.11 25.74
C LYS A 86 -13.47 -0.80 25.95
N VAL A 87 -14.18 0.26 26.33
CA VAL A 87 -13.56 1.53 26.70
C VAL A 87 -12.85 1.31 28.04
N GLN A 88 -11.53 1.14 28.00
CA GLN A 88 -10.72 1.18 29.22
C GLN A 88 -10.50 2.65 29.58
N VAL A 89 -11.31 3.17 30.51
CA VAL A 89 -11.12 4.52 31.04
C VAL A 89 -9.95 4.47 32.04
N PHE A 90 -8.79 4.97 31.63
CA PHE A 90 -7.68 5.22 32.56
C PHE A 90 -7.94 6.54 33.28
N LYS A 91 -8.20 6.49 34.59
CA LYS A 91 -8.21 7.72 35.40
C LYS A 91 -6.77 8.25 35.51
N PRO A 92 -6.50 9.51 35.15
CA PRO A 92 -5.27 10.16 35.59
C PRO A 92 -5.29 10.23 37.12
N ARG A 93 -4.14 9.94 37.73
CA ARG A 93 -3.95 9.97 39.18
C ARG A 93 -4.35 11.36 39.70
N THR A 94 -5.40 11.46 40.50
CA THR A 94 -5.70 12.69 41.24
C THR A 94 -4.55 12.91 42.21
N VAL A 95 -3.84 14.02 42.02
CA VAL A 95 -2.88 14.51 43.00
C VAL A 95 -3.73 15.18 44.08
N ASP A 96 -4.17 14.40 45.06
CA ASP A 96 -4.73 14.98 46.27
C ASP A 96 -3.56 15.60 47.04
N SER A 97 -3.62 16.93 47.14
CA SER A 97 -2.84 17.74 48.05
C SER A 97 -3.17 17.33 49.48
N ASP A 98 -2.19 16.78 50.19
CA ASP A 98 -2.01 17.04 51.61
C ASP A 98 -0.55 16.79 51.99
N ASP A 99 0.11 17.89 52.36
CA ASP A 99 1.44 17.93 52.94
C ASP A 99 1.50 17.15 54.25
N LYS A 100 2.54 16.34 54.41
CA LYS A 100 3.41 16.37 55.60
C LYS A 100 4.73 15.67 55.32
N ALA A 101 5.79 16.44 55.54
CA ALA A 101 7.17 15.99 55.61
C ALA A 101 7.37 14.96 56.73
N ASP A 102 8.15 13.91 56.46
CA ASP A 102 9.30 13.51 57.30
C ASP A 102 10.11 12.43 56.59
N GLY A 103 11.43 12.49 56.76
CA GLY A 103 12.41 11.79 55.95
C GLY A 103 12.80 10.38 56.42
N ALA A 104 13.98 9.99 55.92
CA ALA A 104 14.78 8.81 56.22
C ALA A 104 14.52 7.54 55.38
N ALA A 105 15.63 7.05 54.84
CA ALA A 105 15.77 5.85 54.03
C ALA A 105 15.83 4.58 54.90
N LYS A 106 15.22 3.49 54.41
CA LYS A 106 15.85 2.19 54.06
C LYS A 106 14.88 1.00 54.23
N THR A 107 15.02 0.08 53.25
CA THR A 107 14.88 -1.39 53.29
C THR A 107 13.58 -2.01 53.80
N GLU A 108 12.89 -2.71 52.89
CA GLU A 108 12.60 -4.16 52.92
C GLU A 108 11.56 -4.46 51.84
N GLU A 109 11.96 -5.13 50.76
CA GLU A 109 11.06 -5.56 49.68
C GLU A 109 10.63 -7.02 49.95
N GLU A 110 9.61 -7.17 50.80
CA GLU A 110 8.78 -8.38 50.85
C GLU A 110 7.59 -8.25 49.90
N THR A 111 7.37 -9.34 49.16
CA THR A 111 6.35 -9.58 48.13
C THR A 111 4.92 -9.10 48.47
N LYS A 112 4.26 -8.43 47.51
CA LYS A 112 2.78 -8.30 47.47
C LYS A 112 2.26 -8.71 46.09
N PRO A 113 1.15 -9.47 46.01
CA PRO A 113 0.59 -9.94 44.74
C PRO A 113 0.04 -8.77 43.91
N ALA A 114 0.09 -8.91 42.60
CA ALA A 114 -0.45 -7.96 41.64
C ALA A 114 -1.91 -7.60 42.00
N LYS A 115 -2.14 -6.33 42.33
CA LYS A 115 -3.48 -5.83 42.62
C LYS A 115 -4.32 -5.87 41.35
N THR A 116 -5.36 -6.69 41.37
CA THR A 116 -6.42 -6.75 40.37
C THR A 116 -7.03 -5.35 40.21
N PHE A 117 -6.89 -4.76 39.02
CA PHE A 117 -7.53 -3.50 38.69
C PHE A 117 -9.03 -3.72 38.47
N GLU A 118 -9.87 -3.09 39.29
CA GLU A 118 -11.32 -3.11 39.12
C GLU A 118 -11.73 -2.34 37.86
N ILE A 119 -12.31 -3.06 36.89
CA ILE A 119 -12.98 -2.49 35.72
C ILE A 119 -14.36 -2.03 36.20
N LYS A 120 -14.65 -0.72 36.22
CA LYS A 120 -16.01 -0.22 36.50
C LYS A 120 -16.54 0.72 35.41
N GLU A 121 -17.73 0.32 34.97
CA GLU A 121 -18.80 1.01 34.21
C GLU A 121 -18.50 1.40 32.75
N LEU A 122 -18.93 0.50 31.85
CA LEU A 122 -19.22 0.79 30.45
C LEU A 122 -20.37 1.81 30.42
N LYS A 123 -20.13 3.02 29.89
CA LYS A 123 -21.24 3.90 29.51
C LYS A 123 -21.93 3.30 28.29
N ASP A 124 -23.23 3.04 28.38
CA ASP A 124 -24.05 2.66 27.24
C ASP A 124 -24.11 3.83 26.25
N ILE A 125 -23.39 3.69 25.16
CA ILE A 125 -23.39 4.66 24.06
C ILE A 125 -24.57 4.30 23.17
N LYS A 126 -25.47 5.26 22.94
CA LYS A 126 -26.66 5.08 22.12
C LYS A 126 -26.24 4.73 20.69
N VAL A 127 -26.38 3.46 20.34
CA VAL A 127 -26.15 2.94 19.00
C VAL A 127 -27.29 3.44 18.10
N VAL A 128 -26.94 4.05 16.97
CA VAL A 128 -27.91 4.42 15.93
C VAL A 128 -28.33 3.13 15.22
N GLU A 129 -29.60 2.73 15.36
CA GLU A 129 -30.13 1.53 14.71
C GLU A 129 -30.05 1.65 13.19
N GLY A 130 -29.40 0.69 12.53
CA GLY A 130 -29.62 0.49 11.08
C GLY A 130 -28.49 -0.09 10.26
N VAL A 131 -27.26 -0.27 10.78
CA VAL A 131 -26.17 -0.76 9.93
C VAL A 131 -25.33 -1.84 10.61
N SER A 132 -25.21 -3.00 9.96
CA SER A 132 -24.42 -4.12 10.47
C SER A 132 -22.94 -3.94 10.16
N ASN A 133 -22.08 -4.26 11.13
CA ASN A 133 -20.62 -4.26 10.97
C ASN A 133 -20.16 -5.18 9.84
N LYS A 134 -20.90 -6.25 9.58
CA LYS A 134 -20.59 -7.20 8.53
C LYS A 134 -20.77 -6.61 7.13
N GLU A 135 -21.81 -5.79 6.93
CA GLU A 135 -22.05 -5.11 5.65
C GLU A 135 -20.99 -4.04 5.38
N TYR A 136 -20.59 -3.29 6.42
CA TYR A 136 -19.45 -2.37 6.32
C TYR A 136 -18.16 -3.11 6.03
N ALA A 137 -17.90 -4.23 6.70
CA ALA A 137 -16.70 -5.02 6.47
C ALA A 137 -16.61 -5.52 5.02
N ASP A 138 -17.72 -6.00 4.43
CA ASP A 138 -17.74 -6.46 3.05
C ASP A 138 -17.50 -5.30 2.06
N ALA A 139 -18.18 -4.17 2.27
CA ALA A 139 -18.01 -2.97 1.43
C ALA A 139 -16.60 -2.39 1.50
N LEU A 140 -15.93 -2.46 2.67
CA LEU A 140 -14.55 -2.00 2.83
C LEU A 140 -13.56 -3.00 2.24
N ALA A 141 -13.78 -4.31 2.41
CA ALA A 141 -12.93 -5.36 1.87
C ALA A 141 -12.88 -5.36 0.34
N ASP A 142 -14.00 -5.02 -0.31
CA ASP A 142 -14.08 -4.83 -1.77
C ASP A 142 -13.24 -3.65 -2.28
N ARG A 143 -13.12 -2.60 -1.47
CA ARG A 143 -12.37 -1.38 -1.83
C ARG A 143 -10.90 -1.42 -1.44
N THR A 144 -10.47 -2.46 -0.74
CA THR A 144 -9.10 -2.59 -0.19
C THR A 144 -8.39 -3.89 -0.61
N PRO A 145 -8.40 -4.27 -1.90
CA PRO A 145 -7.60 -5.39 -2.38
C PRO A 145 -6.12 -5.14 -2.09
N GLY A 146 -5.40 -6.18 -1.65
CA GLY A 146 -3.96 -6.14 -1.38
C GLY A 146 -3.53 -5.41 -0.10
N VAL A 147 -4.47 -4.95 0.74
CA VAL A 147 -4.15 -4.23 1.98
C VAL A 147 -3.76 -5.21 3.11
N SER A 148 -2.69 -4.88 3.83
CA SER A 148 -2.19 -5.69 4.96
C SER A 148 -3.05 -5.57 6.21
N PRO A 149 -3.06 -6.58 7.11
CA PRO A 149 -3.81 -6.50 8.38
C PRO A 149 -3.42 -5.28 9.24
N ALA A 150 -2.16 -4.88 9.21
CA ALA A 150 -1.68 -3.68 9.90
C ALA A 150 -2.31 -2.41 9.32
N GLN A 151 -2.38 -2.30 8.00
CA GLN A 151 -3.05 -1.16 7.34
C GLN A 151 -4.55 -1.15 7.62
N ILE A 152 -5.23 -2.30 7.63
CA ILE A 152 -6.65 -2.40 8.04
C ILE A 152 -6.85 -1.85 9.45
N SER A 153 -6.00 -2.25 10.40
CA SER A 153 -6.05 -1.70 11.77
C SER A 153 -5.86 -0.19 11.79
N THR A 154 -4.93 0.34 10.99
CA THR A 154 -4.68 1.78 10.90
C THR A 154 -5.86 2.53 10.30
N ILE A 155 -6.50 1.99 9.26
CA ILE A 155 -7.70 2.56 8.61
C ILE A 155 -8.83 2.74 9.62
N VAL A 156 -9.10 1.70 10.42
CA VAL A 156 -10.17 1.74 11.45
C VAL A 156 -9.81 2.71 12.58
N ASN A 157 -8.55 2.72 13.03
CA ASN A 157 -8.10 3.63 14.08
C ASN A 157 -8.13 5.11 13.65
N GLU A 158 -7.67 5.43 12.45
CA GLU A 158 -7.72 6.79 11.90
C GLU A 158 -9.17 7.25 11.70
N ALA A 159 -10.06 6.37 11.25
CA ALA A 159 -11.49 6.68 11.16
C ALA A 159 -12.09 7.05 12.53
N ALA A 160 -11.78 6.25 13.56
CA ALA A 160 -12.24 6.53 14.92
C ALA A 160 -11.66 7.85 15.46
N LEU A 161 -10.38 8.12 15.24
CA LEU A 161 -9.73 9.36 15.64
C LEU A 161 -10.36 10.56 14.92
N ASN A 162 -10.60 10.46 13.62
CA ASN A 162 -11.18 11.53 12.82
C ASN A 162 -12.63 11.81 13.24
N SER A 163 -13.44 10.78 13.53
CA SER A 163 -14.77 10.96 14.12
C SER A 163 -14.71 11.67 15.47
N ALA A 164 -13.80 11.26 16.35
CA ALA A 164 -13.63 11.88 17.67
C ALA A 164 -13.21 13.36 17.55
N MET A 165 -12.31 13.69 16.61
CA MET A 165 -11.91 15.07 16.32
C MET A 165 -13.08 15.95 15.85
N HIS A 166 -14.04 15.36 15.13
CA HIS A 166 -15.26 16.04 14.68
C HIS A 166 -16.39 16.01 15.73
N GLY A 167 -16.14 15.48 16.93
CA GLY A 167 -17.12 15.39 18.01
C GLY A 167 -18.29 14.44 17.71
N LYS A 168 -18.09 13.44 16.83
CA LYS A 168 -19.10 12.43 16.51
C LYS A 168 -18.97 11.25 17.48
N ASP A 169 -20.09 10.81 18.04
CA ASP A 169 -20.15 9.64 18.93
C ASP A 169 -20.03 8.31 18.18
N VAL A 170 -20.31 8.31 16.87
CA VAL A 170 -20.25 7.15 15.98
C VAL A 170 -19.31 7.38 14.80
N VAL A 171 -18.77 6.29 14.26
CA VAL A 171 -17.93 6.27 13.06
C VAL A 171 -18.81 5.92 11.85
N PRO A 172 -19.22 6.91 11.02
CA PRO A 172 -20.00 6.66 9.82
C PRO A 172 -19.15 6.01 8.72
N LEU A 173 -19.81 5.33 7.78
CA LEU A 173 -19.16 4.73 6.62
C LEU A 173 -18.34 5.74 5.81
N ASP A 174 -18.81 6.98 5.68
CA ASP A 174 -18.11 8.02 4.93
C ASP A 174 -16.71 8.31 5.50
N ILE A 175 -16.56 8.31 6.83
CA ILE A 175 -15.27 8.54 7.50
C ILE A 175 -14.36 7.31 7.37
N LEU A 176 -14.92 6.10 7.40
CA LEU A 176 -14.17 4.87 7.11
C LEU A 176 -13.67 4.83 5.67
N GLN A 177 -14.48 5.28 4.72
CA GLN A 177 -14.07 5.37 3.32
C GLN A 177 -13.01 6.46 3.12
N GLU A 178 -13.13 7.60 3.81
CA GLU A 178 -12.11 8.64 3.79
C GLU A 178 -10.78 8.17 4.40
N SER A 179 -10.83 7.38 5.48
CA SER A 179 -9.62 6.88 6.14
C SER A 179 -8.88 5.83 5.31
N ILE A 180 -9.57 5.06 4.45
CA ILE A 180 -8.92 4.22 3.45
C ILE A 180 -7.98 5.07 2.58
N ASP A 181 -8.48 6.16 2.02
CA ASP A 181 -7.68 7.04 1.18
C ASP A 181 -6.53 7.68 1.97
N ASP A 182 -6.78 8.11 3.21
CA ASP A 182 -5.76 8.72 4.08
C ASP A 182 -4.60 7.78 4.39
N VAL A 183 -4.86 6.49 4.55
CA VAL A 183 -3.84 5.47 4.86
C VAL A 183 -3.13 4.97 3.61
N LEU A 184 -3.85 4.72 2.52
CA LEU A 184 -3.27 4.16 1.30
C LEU A 184 -2.49 5.20 0.49
N ILE A 185 -2.95 6.45 0.45
CA ILE A 185 -2.38 7.50 -0.41
C ILE A 185 -1.74 8.59 0.44
N GLY A 186 -2.42 8.98 1.52
CA GLY A 186 -1.96 10.02 2.44
C GLY A 186 -3.06 11.01 2.80
N LYS A 187 -2.83 11.74 3.89
CA LYS A 187 -3.76 12.77 4.39
C LYS A 187 -3.95 13.89 3.36
N LYS A 188 -5.19 14.37 3.25
CA LYS A 188 -5.52 15.57 2.44
C LYS A 188 -4.71 16.75 2.94
N HIS A 189 -4.02 17.45 2.04
CA HIS A 189 -3.35 18.69 2.40
C HIS A 189 -4.20 19.90 2.04
N ARG A 190 -4.15 20.96 2.86
CA ARG A 190 -4.98 22.17 2.68
C ARG A 190 -4.39 23.17 1.68
N GLN A 191 -3.23 22.89 1.09
CA GLN A 191 -2.66 23.80 0.08
C GLN A 191 -3.59 23.84 -1.13
N ARG A 192 -4.12 25.03 -1.39
CA ARG A 192 -4.93 25.28 -2.59
C ARG A 192 -4.01 25.26 -3.80
N MET A 193 -4.26 24.33 -4.70
CA MET A 193 -3.73 24.40 -6.07
C MET A 193 -4.43 25.53 -6.82
N SER A 194 -3.72 26.16 -7.76
CA SER A 194 -4.35 27.10 -8.70
C SER A 194 -5.30 26.36 -9.64
N ASP A 195 -6.31 27.04 -10.16
CA ASP A 195 -7.29 26.43 -11.07
C ASP A 195 -6.61 25.83 -12.31
N LYS A 196 -5.59 26.50 -12.85
CA LYS A 196 -4.77 25.98 -13.96
C LYS A 196 -3.97 24.73 -13.60
N SER A 197 -3.48 24.63 -12.37
CA SER A 197 -2.79 23.42 -11.88
C SER A 197 -3.78 22.29 -11.66
N LEU A 198 -4.97 22.58 -11.15
CA LEU A 198 -6.04 21.60 -10.94
C LEU A 198 -6.53 21.03 -12.29
N GLU A 199 -6.73 21.89 -13.27
CA GLU A 199 -7.07 21.52 -14.64
C GLU A 199 -5.99 20.62 -15.25
N ARG A 200 -4.71 20.98 -15.11
CA ARG A 200 -3.61 20.13 -15.57
C ARG A 200 -3.62 18.75 -14.92
N THR A 201 -3.77 18.69 -13.61
CA THR A 201 -3.88 17.42 -12.88
C THR A 201 -5.08 16.61 -13.38
N ALA A 202 -6.22 17.25 -13.65
CA ALA A 202 -7.39 16.56 -14.19
C ALA A 202 -7.09 15.91 -15.56
N TYR A 203 -6.48 16.65 -16.49
CA TYR A 203 -6.08 16.07 -17.78
C TYR A 203 -5.09 14.92 -17.63
N HIS A 204 -4.15 15.06 -16.70
CA HIS A 204 -3.13 14.06 -16.38
C HIS A 204 -3.75 12.75 -15.86
N GLU A 205 -4.58 12.83 -14.82
CA GLU A 205 -5.22 11.65 -14.22
C GLU A 205 -6.18 10.95 -15.19
N VAL A 206 -6.94 11.72 -15.98
CA VAL A 206 -7.82 11.15 -17.02
C VAL A 206 -7.00 10.43 -18.09
N GLY A 207 -5.80 10.91 -18.40
CA GLY A 207 -4.86 10.23 -19.30
C GLY A 207 -4.50 8.82 -18.81
N HIS A 208 -4.13 8.68 -17.53
CA HIS A 208 -3.89 7.37 -16.92
C HIS A 208 -5.13 6.49 -16.93
N CYS A 209 -6.28 7.04 -16.55
CA CYS A 209 -7.53 6.29 -16.48
C CYS A 209 -7.92 5.72 -17.84
N ILE A 210 -7.90 6.51 -18.92
CA ILE A 210 -8.33 6.04 -20.23
C ILE A 210 -7.43 4.91 -20.74
N MET A 211 -6.12 5.05 -20.56
CA MET A 211 -5.18 3.99 -20.97
C MET A 211 -5.38 2.70 -20.17
N ALA A 212 -5.66 2.82 -18.87
CA ALA A 212 -5.95 1.67 -18.02
C ALA A 212 -7.31 1.03 -18.35
N TRP A 213 -8.32 1.84 -18.65
CA TRP A 213 -9.68 1.39 -18.94
C TRP A 213 -9.79 0.68 -20.29
N LEU A 214 -9.08 1.17 -21.31
CA LEU A 214 -9.12 0.60 -22.64
C LEU A 214 -8.27 -0.67 -22.78
N SER A 215 -7.22 -0.81 -21.97
CA SER A 215 -6.35 -1.96 -22.06
C SER A 215 -6.97 -3.16 -21.31
N PRO A 216 -7.37 -4.24 -22.01
CA PRO A 216 -7.97 -5.41 -21.36
C PRO A 216 -7.02 -6.10 -20.38
N LEU A 217 -5.70 -5.99 -20.63
CA LEU A 217 -4.65 -6.60 -19.81
C LEU A 217 -4.40 -5.83 -18.51
N GLN A 218 -4.75 -4.55 -18.45
CA GLN A 218 -4.49 -3.72 -17.29
C GLN A 218 -5.56 -3.92 -16.20
N LYS A 219 -5.27 -3.50 -14.98
CA LYS A 219 -6.19 -3.68 -13.86
C LYS A 219 -7.33 -2.66 -13.91
N ASP A 220 -8.45 -3.02 -13.29
CA ASP A 220 -9.62 -2.14 -13.19
C ASP A 220 -9.28 -0.85 -12.44
N VAL A 221 -9.79 0.28 -12.94
CA VAL A 221 -9.75 1.57 -12.24
C VAL A 221 -10.92 1.65 -11.27
N VAL A 222 -10.61 1.86 -10.00
CA VAL A 222 -11.59 1.97 -8.91
C VAL A 222 -12.10 3.40 -8.80
N LYS A 223 -11.17 4.36 -8.77
CA LYS A 223 -11.44 5.77 -8.49
C LYS A 223 -10.37 6.67 -9.11
N ILE A 224 -10.77 7.86 -9.51
CA ILE A 224 -9.88 8.96 -9.90
C ILE A 224 -10.17 10.15 -8.98
N SER A 225 -9.13 10.86 -8.53
CA SER A 225 -9.29 12.08 -7.73
C SER A 225 -8.21 13.10 -8.07
N ILE A 226 -8.62 14.37 -8.11
CA ILE A 226 -7.72 15.54 -8.28
C ILE A 226 -7.50 16.27 -6.95
N ILE A 227 -7.88 15.64 -5.83
CA ILE A 227 -7.69 16.19 -4.51
C ILE A 227 -6.27 15.81 -4.05
N PRO A 228 -5.41 16.80 -3.74
CA PRO A 228 -4.03 16.53 -3.34
C PRO A 228 -3.98 15.76 -2.02
N ARG A 229 -3.25 14.64 -2.03
CA ARG A 229 -3.08 13.73 -0.90
C ARG A 229 -1.62 13.33 -0.78
N GLY A 230 -1.07 13.43 0.43
CA GLY A 230 0.35 13.11 0.66
C GLY A 230 1.27 13.93 -0.25
N ARG A 231 2.02 13.24 -1.13
CA ARG A 231 2.92 13.85 -2.12
C ARG A 231 2.31 13.97 -3.52
N ALA A 232 1.11 13.42 -3.73
CA ALA A 232 0.44 13.36 -5.03
C ALA A 232 -0.54 14.53 -5.20
N GLY A 233 -0.50 15.18 -6.37
CA GLY A 233 -1.44 16.25 -6.73
C GLY A 233 -2.81 15.74 -7.17
N GLY A 234 -2.85 14.52 -7.69
CA GLY A 234 -4.01 13.72 -8.05
C GLY A 234 -3.59 12.24 -8.06
N TYR A 235 -4.54 11.33 -8.22
CA TYR A 235 -4.23 9.91 -8.38
C TYR A 235 -5.33 9.15 -9.11
N THR A 236 -4.91 8.12 -9.82
CA THR A 236 -5.75 7.10 -10.44
C THR A 236 -5.54 5.78 -9.72
N GLN A 237 -6.54 5.32 -8.99
CA GLN A 237 -6.46 4.10 -8.20
C GLN A 237 -6.87 2.88 -9.03
N GLN A 238 -5.96 1.92 -9.15
CA GLN A 238 -6.22 0.61 -9.74
C GLN A 238 -6.41 -0.46 -8.66
N VAL A 239 -7.14 -1.53 -9.00
CA VAL A 239 -7.21 -2.74 -8.18
C VAL A 239 -5.82 -3.34 -8.00
N GLN A 240 -5.49 -3.81 -6.79
CA GLN A 240 -4.23 -4.51 -6.51
C GLN A 240 -4.37 -6.01 -6.74
N ASP A 241 -3.24 -6.69 -6.93
CA ASP A 241 -3.24 -8.15 -7.10
C ASP A 241 -3.51 -8.84 -5.76
N GLU A 242 -4.41 -9.83 -5.78
CA GLU A 242 -4.60 -10.74 -4.64
C GLU A 242 -3.70 -11.98 -4.75
N ALA A 243 -3.28 -12.32 -5.97
CA ALA A 243 -2.42 -13.47 -6.26
C ALA A 243 -1.20 -13.03 -7.07
N MET A 244 -0.09 -13.72 -6.89
CA MET A 244 1.12 -13.49 -7.68
C MET A 244 0.92 -14.07 -9.10
N GLU A 245 0.53 -13.21 -10.04
CA GLU A 245 0.38 -13.58 -11.44
C GLU A 245 1.64 -13.19 -12.25
N PRO A 246 2.17 -14.10 -13.08
CA PRO A 246 3.30 -13.76 -13.94
C PRO A 246 2.87 -12.77 -15.03
N HIS A 247 3.57 -11.64 -15.12
CA HIS A 247 3.30 -10.61 -16.12
C HIS A 247 3.87 -10.96 -17.50
N THR A 248 3.05 -10.81 -18.54
CA THR A 248 3.44 -11.04 -19.94
C THR A 248 4.14 -9.82 -20.55
N ASP A 249 4.77 -10.03 -21.72
CA ASP A 249 5.40 -8.97 -22.50
C ASP A 249 4.44 -7.82 -22.81
N GLU A 250 3.23 -8.17 -23.27
CA GLU A 250 2.14 -7.25 -23.61
C GLU A 250 1.56 -6.55 -22.38
N PHE A 251 1.48 -7.23 -21.22
CA PHE A 251 1.08 -6.61 -19.97
C PHE A 251 2.06 -5.50 -19.58
N LEU A 252 3.36 -5.76 -19.65
CA LEU A 252 4.38 -4.76 -19.31
C LEU A 252 4.35 -3.59 -20.30
N PHE A 253 4.12 -3.84 -21.58
CA PHE A 253 3.98 -2.77 -22.58
C PHE A 253 2.73 -1.92 -22.34
N SER A 254 1.59 -2.53 -22.03
CA SER A 254 0.38 -1.79 -21.68
C SER A 254 0.54 -1.00 -20.39
N GLN A 255 1.28 -1.51 -19.41
CA GLN A 255 1.63 -0.77 -18.18
C GLN A 255 2.47 0.48 -18.50
N LEU A 256 3.44 0.38 -19.42
CA LEU A 256 4.19 1.54 -19.90
C LEU A 256 3.28 2.56 -20.58
N CYS A 257 2.32 2.11 -21.39
CA CYS A 257 1.34 3.00 -22.03
C CYS A 257 0.49 3.75 -20.99
N VAL A 258 0.07 3.08 -19.91
CA VAL A 258 -0.62 3.71 -18.78
C VAL A 258 0.26 4.77 -18.13
N LEU A 259 1.53 4.46 -17.83
CA LEU A 259 2.47 5.42 -17.22
C LEU A 259 2.72 6.64 -18.11
N MET A 260 2.73 6.48 -19.45
CA MET A 260 2.85 7.62 -20.36
C MET A 260 1.56 8.45 -20.48
N GLY A 261 0.42 7.91 -20.04
CA GLY A 261 -0.92 8.50 -20.16
C GLY A 261 -0.99 9.95 -19.69
N GLY A 262 -0.55 10.24 -18.47
CA GLY A 262 -0.60 11.58 -17.90
C GLY A 262 0.25 12.60 -18.67
N ARG A 263 1.50 12.23 -18.98
CA ARG A 263 2.42 13.09 -19.75
C ARG A 263 1.88 13.42 -21.15
N VAL A 264 1.37 12.41 -21.85
CA VAL A 264 0.83 12.57 -23.21
C VAL A 264 -0.44 13.42 -23.18
N ALA A 265 -1.33 13.20 -22.21
CA ALA A 265 -2.54 14.01 -22.07
C ALA A 265 -2.20 15.49 -21.86
N GLU A 266 -1.24 15.81 -20.98
CA GLU A 266 -0.79 17.20 -20.83
C GLU A 266 -0.27 17.79 -22.15
N ARG A 267 0.50 17.02 -22.92
CA ARG A 267 1.05 17.49 -24.19
C ARG A 267 -0.03 17.79 -25.24
N ILE A 268 -1.06 16.96 -25.32
CA ILE A 268 -2.14 17.08 -26.32
C ILE A 268 -3.13 18.19 -25.96
N PHE A 269 -3.52 18.28 -24.70
CA PHE A 269 -4.61 19.17 -24.27
C PHE A 269 -4.12 20.53 -23.75
N MET A 270 -2.90 20.60 -23.23
CA MET A 270 -2.32 21.83 -22.67
C MET A 270 -1.16 22.41 -23.50
N ASP A 271 -0.74 21.74 -24.56
CA ASP A 271 0.41 22.11 -25.41
C ASP A 271 1.75 22.33 -24.66
N ASP A 272 1.84 21.89 -23.40
CA ASP A 272 2.97 22.14 -22.51
C ASP A 272 3.14 20.98 -21.52
N ILE A 273 4.37 20.71 -21.09
CA ILE A 273 4.75 19.59 -20.23
C ILE A 273 5.12 20.06 -18.81
N SER A 274 4.62 19.37 -17.78
CA SER A 274 4.93 19.72 -16.39
C SER A 274 6.01 18.87 -15.73
N THR A 275 6.39 19.21 -14.49
CA THR A 275 7.20 18.35 -13.63
C THR A 275 6.39 17.25 -12.94
N GLY A 276 5.05 17.23 -13.08
CA GLY A 276 4.16 16.28 -12.40
C GLY A 276 4.41 14.81 -12.78
N ALA A 277 4.72 14.55 -14.06
CA ALA A 277 4.97 13.19 -14.56
C ALA A 277 6.36 12.62 -14.21
N MET A 278 7.07 13.19 -13.23
CA MET A 278 8.41 12.73 -12.84
C MET A 278 8.38 11.27 -12.34
N ASP A 279 7.43 10.94 -11.45
CA ASP A 279 7.30 9.59 -10.88
C ASP A 279 6.95 8.57 -11.97
N ASP A 280 6.04 8.92 -12.90
CA ASP A 280 5.67 8.03 -14.00
C ASP A 280 6.83 7.72 -14.92
N LEU A 281 7.67 8.72 -15.23
CA LEU A 281 8.88 8.53 -16.04
C LEU A 281 9.92 7.67 -15.31
N GLN A 282 10.10 7.87 -14.00
CA GLN A 282 11.00 7.04 -13.19
C GLN A 282 10.52 5.58 -13.15
N ARG A 283 9.21 5.37 -12.94
CA ARG A 283 8.59 4.04 -12.95
C ARG A 283 8.66 3.39 -14.32
N ALA A 284 8.41 4.12 -15.41
CA ALA A 284 8.49 3.60 -16.77
C ALA A 284 9.92 3.22 -17.16
N THR A 285 10.90 4.04 -16.76
CA THR A 285 12.32 3.75 -16.96
C THR A 285 12.70 2.48 -16.20
N ARG A 286 12.38 2.41 -14.90
CA ARG A 286 12.67 1.23 -14.08
C ARG A 286 12.01 -0.04 -14.64
N LEU A 287 10.73 0.03 -14.99
CA LEU A 287 9.99 -1.10 -15.57
C LEU A 287 10.61 -1.57 -16.88
N SER A 288 11.05 -0.64 -17.75
CA SER A 288 11.73 -0.97 -19.00
C SER A 288 13.07 -1.66 -18.76
N MET A 289 13.85 -1.17 -17.79
CA MET A 289 15.12 -1.80 -17.42
C MET A 289 14.92 -3.18 -16.80
N GLU A 290 13.97 -3.34 -15.88
CA GLU A 290 13.60 -4.64 -15.28
C GLU A 290 13.14 -5.64 -16.34
N LYS A 291 12.30 -5.18 -17.28
CA LYS A 291 11.81 -5.99 -18.40
C LYS A 291 12.96 -6.54 -19.26
N LEU A 292 13.92 -5.69 -19.61
CA LEU A 292 15.02 -6.05 -20.50
C LEU A 292 16.11 -6.86 -19.78
N LEU A 293 16.45 -6.51 -18.53
CA LEU A 293 17.55 -7.12 -17.78
C LEU A 293 17.11 -8.29 -16.91
N ASN A 294 16.05 -8.12 -16.10
CA ASN A 294 15.69 -9.13 -15.10
C ASN A 294 14.84 -10.24 -15.72
N TYR A 295 13.92 -9.88 -16.62
CA TYR A 295 13.00 -10.85 -17.24
C TYR A 295 13.50 -11.43 -18.56
N GLY A 296 14.62 -10.93 -19.10
CA GLY A 296 15.20 -11.43 -20.34
C GLY A 296 14.30 -11.23 -21.56
N MET A 297 13.47 -10.18 -21.58
CA MET A 297 12.54 -9.88 -22.68
C MET A 297 13.17 -8.96 -23.75
N SER A 298 14.49 -8.82 -23.76
CA SER A 298 15.22 -8.05 -24.79
C SER A 298 15.38 -8.90 -26.06
N LYS A 299 15.13 -8.28 -27.22
CA LYS A 299 15.41 -8.91 -28.52
C LYS A 299 16.90 -8.94 -28.83
N THR A 300 17.64 -7.96 -28.33
CA THR A 300 19.07 -7.77 -28.61
C THR A 300 19.95 -8.69 -27.78
N ILE A 301 19.62 -8.81 -26.48
CA ILE A 301 20.39 -9.56 -25.49
C ILE A 301 19.97 -11.04 -25.50
N GLY A 302 18.71 -11.30 -25.89
CA GLY A 302 18.10 -12.61 -25.81
C GLY A 302 17.64 -12.96 -24.39
N GLN A 303 17.53 -14.25 -24.12
CA GLN A 303 16.93 -14.81 -22.89
C GLN A 303 17.94 -14.86 -21.73
N LEU A 304 18.66 -13.77 -21.49
CA LEU A 304 19.57 -13.65 -20.35
C LEU A 304 18.91 -12.83 -19.25
N ALA A 305 19.03 -13.30 -18.01
CA ALA A 305 18.53 -12.61 -16.83
C ALA A 305 19.72 -12.13 -15.98
N PHE A 306 19.81 -10.82 -15.79
CA PHE A 306 20.77 -10.18 -14.92
C PHE A 306 20.06 -9.72 -13.66
N LYS A 307 20.45 -10.27 -12.50
CA LYS A 307 19.91 -9.81 -11.22
C LYS A 307 20.76 -8.62 -10.71
N PRO A 308 20.16 -7.46 -10.44
CA PRO A 308 20.84 -6.39 -9.72
C PRO A 308 21.32 -6.90 -8.35
N ASN A 309 22.50 -6.49 -7.91
CA ASN A 309 22.99 -6.90 -6.60
C ASN A 309 22.20 -6.15 -5.51
N ASP A 310 21.36 -6.87 -4.75
CA ASP A 310 20.50 -6.29 -3.69
C ASP A 310 21.33 -5.75 -2.50
N LYS A 311 22.60 -6.15 -2.40
CA LYS A 311 23.53 -5.61 -1.40
C LYS A 311 23.95 -4.22 -1.84
N ASN A 312 23.59 -3.23 -1.03
CA ASN A 312 23.69 -1.79 -1.21
C ASN A 312 25.13 -1.24 -1.34
N ASP A 313 26.01 -1.96 -2.05
CA ASP A 313 27.42 -1.65 -2.28
C ASP A 313 27.60 -0.81 -3.56
N GLY A 314 26.77 0.23 -3.71
CA GLY A 314 26.89 1.25 -4.76
C GLY A 314 26.89 0.75 -6.21
N ARG A 315 27.27 1.64 -7.15
CA ARG A 315 27.41 1.36 -8.59
C ARG A 315 28.58 0.41 -8.93
N ALA A 316 29.25 -0.16 -7.93
CA ALA A 316 30.58 -0.74 -8.10
C ALA A 316 30.59 -2.17 -8.68
N TRP A 317 29.44 -2.83 -8.81
CA TRP A 317 29.36 -4.18 -9.38
C TRP A 317 28.10 -4.35 -10.23
N MET A 318 28.02 -3.58 -11.32
CA MET A 318 27.15 -3.96 -12.44
C MET A 318 27.65 -5.33 -12.93
N THR A 319 26.80 -6.36 -12.90
CA THR A 319 27.21 -7.74 -13.22
C THR A 319 27.36 -7.98 -14.74
N TRP A 320 27.27 -6.91 -15.54
CA TRP A 320 27.33 -6.93 -16.99
C TRP A 320 28.20 -5.78 -17.53
N SER A 321 28.60 -5.89 -18.80
CA SER A 321 29.49 -4.93 -19.47
C SER A 321 28.80 -3.58 -19.73
N GLU A 322 29.59 -2.51 -19.79
CA GLU A 322 29.10 -1.18 -20.17
C GLU A 322 28.48 -1.18 -21.57
N GLU A 323 29.04 -1.95 -22.50
CA GLU A 323 28.50 -2.09 -23.86
C GLU A 323 27.09 -2.71 -23.85
N LEU A 324 26.88 -3.75 -23.02
CA LEU A 324 25.56 -4.35 -22.87
C LEU A 324 24.60 -3.32 -22.26
N HIS A 325 25.05 -2.57 -21.26
CA HIS A 325 24.23 -1.54 -20.63
C HIS A 325 23.79 -0.46 -21.63
N ALA A 326 24.70 0.04 -22.46
CA ALA A 326 24.38 1.03 -23.49
C ALA A 326 23.34 0.50 -24.51
N LYS A 327 23.43 -0.78 -24.88
CA LYS A 327 22.43 -1.43 -25.75
C LYS A 327 21.06 -1.54 -25.08
N VAL A 328 21.02 -1.89 -23.79
CA VAL A 328 19.78 -1.95 -23.00
C VAL A 328 19.14 -0.57 -22.92
N GLU A 329 19.93 0.48 -22.65
CA GLU A 329 19.42 1.85 -22.55
C GLU A 329 18.84 2.32 -23.88
N ASP A 330 19.45 1.96 -25.01
CA ASP A 330 18.92 2.27 -26.34
C ASP A 330 17.58 1.57 -26.59
N GLU A 331 17.50 0.27 -26.30
CA GLU A 331 16.27 -0.52 -26.44
C GLU A 331 15.17 -0.02 -25.48
N ALA A 332 15.51 0.34 -24.24
CA ALA A 332 14.58 0.94 -23.27
C ALA A 332 14.04 2.28 -23.77
N ARG A 333 14.89 3.12 -24.36
CA ARG A 333 14.46 4.40 -24.96
C ARG A 333 13.48 4.19 -26.09
N GLN A 334 13.77 3.23 -26.98
CA GLN A 334 12.87 2.88 -28.10
C GLN A 334 11.54 2.31 -27.60
N LEU A 335 11.56 1.49 -26.54
CA LEU A 335 10.37 0.92 -25.93
C LEU A 335 9.46 2.00 -25.33
N VAL A 336 10.03 2.91 -24.54
CA VAL A 336 9.28 4.03 -23.94
C VAL A 336 8.75 4.97 -25.02
N ALA A 337 9.54 5.26 -26.07
CA ALA A 337 9.08 6.07 -27.20
C ALA A 337 7.92 5.40 -27.94
N SER A 338 7.97 4.08 -28.14
CA SER A 338 6.88 3.32 -28.77
C SER A 338 5.60 3.34 -27.93
N ALA A 339 5.73 3.21 -26.60
CA ALA A 339 4.62 3.34 -25.67
C ALA A 339 4.02 4.76 -25.72
N TYR A 340 4.87 5.80 -25.76
CA TYR A 340 4.44 7.19 -25.89
C TYR A 340 3.62 7.42 -27.17
N SER A 341 4.13 7.00 -28.33
CA SER A 341 3.43 7.16 -29.61
C SER A 341 2.12 6.37 -29.67
N HIS A 342 2.07 5.18 -29.06
CA HIS A 342 0.84 4.39 -28.97
C HIS A 342 -0.22 5.09 -28.08
N THR A 343 0.20 5.61 -26.93
CA THR A 343 -0.65 6.39 -26.03
C THR A 343 -1.15 7.66 -26.71
N GLU A 344 -0.31 8.37 -27.45
CA GLU A 344 -0.68 9.58 -28.19
C GLU A 344 -1.77 9.31 -29.22
N LYS A 345 -1.60 8.26 -30.03
CA LYS A 345 -2.63 7.85 -31.00
C LYS A 345 -3.95 7.52 -30.32
N THR A 346 -3.91 6.74 -29.24
CA THR A 346 -5.11 6.30 -28.51
C THR A 346 -5.86 7.47 -27.87
N LEU A 347 -5.13 8.41 -27.25
CA LEU A 347 -5.73 9.59 -26.63
C LEU A 347 -6.29 10.58 -27.66
N LEU A 348 -5.68 10.69 -28.85
CA LEU A 348 -6.21 11.48 -29.95
C LEU A 348 -7.51 10.88 -30.51
N GLU A 349 -7.60 9.56 -30.66
CA GLU A 349 -8.82 8.87 -31.08
C GLU A 349 -9.96 9.08 -30.07
N MET A 350 -9.64 9.12 -28.78
CA MET A 350 -10.61 9.26 -27.69
C MET A 350 -10.74 10.69 -27.15
N ARG A 351 -10.32 11.69 -27.93
CA ARG A 351 -10.24 13.10 -27.51
C ARG A 351 -11.55 13.62 -26.88
N GLN A 352 -12.68 13.38 -27.54
CA GLN A 352 -13.99 13.86 -27.08
C GLN A 352 -14.38 13.27 -25.72
N LYS A 353 -14.10 11.98 -25.51
CA LYS A 353 -14.38 11.29 -24.24
C LYS A 353 -13.44 11.75 -23.13
N HIS A 354 -12.19 12.04 -23.46
CA HIS A 354 -11.21 12.59 -22.51
C HIS A 354 -11.66 13.97 -22.00
N GLU A 355 -12.04 14.89 -22.89
CA GLU A 355 -12.54 16.21 -22.52
C GLU A 355 -13.80 16.12 -21.67
N ALA A 356 -14.76 15.26 -22.03
CA ALA A 356 -15.98 15.03 -21.25
C ALA A 356 -15.69 14.48 -19.84
N LEU A 357 -14.78 13.51 -19.74
CA LEU A 357 -14.41 12.91 -18.45
C LEU A 357 -13.63 13.91 -17.58
N THR A 358 -12.78 14.75 -18.19
CA THR A 358 -12.05 15.81 -17.49
C THR A 358 -12.99 16.87 -16.92
N GLN A 359 -13.99 17.31 -17.69
CA GLN A 359 -15.01 18.24 -17.19
C GLN A 359 -15.81 17.65 -16.03
N LEU A 360 -16.18 16.36 -16.13
CA LEU A 360 -16.86 15.67 -15.05
C LEU A 360 -15.99 15.60 -13.79
N LEU A 361 -14.69 15.30 -13.95
CA LEU A 361 -13.72 15.24 -12.85
C LEU A 361 -13.50 16.62 -12.21
N LEU A 362 -13.46 17.71 -12.97
CA LEU A 362 -13.36 19.06 -12.43
C LEU A 362 -14.60 19.46 -11.62
N SER A 363 -15.80 19.02 -12.04
CA SER A 363 -17.04 19.30 -11.30
C SER A 363 -17.18 18.50 -10.01
N LYS A 364 -16.94 17.18 -10.05
CA LYS A 364 -17.11 16.27 -8.91
C LYS A 364 -15.87 16.15 -8.01
N LYS A 365 -14.69 16.49 -8.53
CA LYS A 365 -13.34 16.32 -7.93
C LYS A 365 -12.89 14.88 -7.70
N GLU A 366 -13.83 13.95 -7.57
CA GLU A 366 -13.58 12.52 -7.51
C GLU A 366 -14.61 11.78 -8.39
N LEU A 367 -14.17 10.73 -9.09
CA LEU A 367 -15.02 9.88 -9.92
C LEU A 367 -14.83 8.42 -9.54
N ASN A 368 -15.94 7.71 -9.36
CA ASN A 368 -15.95 6.27 -9.10
C ASN A 368 -16.08 5.48 -10.41
N LYS A 369 -15.86 4.15 -10.34
CA LYS A 369 -16.03 3.24 -11.48
C LYS A 369 -17.32 3.45 -12.28
N ALA A 370 -18.46 3.65 -11.61
CA ALA A 370 -19.75 3.88 -12.26
C ALA A 370 -19.81 5.20 -13.05
N ASP A 371 -19.17 6.26 -12.56
CA ASP A 371 -19.09 7.54 -13.28
C ASP A 371 -18.22 7.42 -14.54
N ILE A 372 -17.11 6.68 -14.43
CA ILE A 372 -16.18 6.42 -15.53
C ILE A 372 -16.86 5.60 -16.62
N GLU A 373 -17.56 4.52 -16.24
CA GLU A 373 -18.30 3.66 -17.15
C GLU A 373 -19.44 4.42 -17.86
N GLY A 374 -20.08 5.38 -17.18
CA GLY A 374 -21.10 6.23 -17.80
C GLY A 374 -20.59 7.10 -18.95
N VAL A 375 -19.31 7.48 -18.96
CA VAL A 375 -18.70 8.31 -20.00
C VAL A 375 -17.95 7.48 -21.05
N LEU A 376 -17.14 6.52 -20.60
CA LEU A 376 -16.30 5.72 -21.48
C LEU A 376 -17.06 4.56 -22.14
N GLY A 377 -18.14 4.10 -21.51
CA GLY A 377 -18.87 2.88 -21.83
C GLY A 377 -18.31 1.67 -21.09
N ALA A 378 -18.99 0.53 -21.28
CA ALA A 378 -18.57 -0.74 -20.72
C ALA A 378 -17.11 -1.05 -21.10
N ARG A 379 -16.34 -1.49 -20.11
CA ARG A 379 -14.93 -1.84 -20.31
C ARG A 379 -14.82 -2.97 -21.35
N PRO A 380 -13.91 -2.88 -22.33
CA PRO A 380 -13.64 -3.99 -23.23
C PRO A 380 -13.18 -5.20 -22.39
N ALA A 381 -13.97 -6.27 -22.41
CA ALA A 381 -13.66 -7.49 -21.69
C ALA A 381 -12.34 -8.04 -22.22
N GLY A 382 -11.37 -8.22 -21.32
CA GLY A 382 -10.19 -8.98 -21.67
C GLY A 382 -10.56 -10.40 -22.00
N VAL A 383 -9.88 -10.97 -22.99
CA VAL A 383 -9.86 -12.42 -23.18
C VAL A 383 -9.32 -12.97 -21.87
N THR A 384 -10.20 -13.53 -21.05
CA THR A 384 -9.79 -14.41 -19.96
C THR A 384 -8.94 -15.49 -20.61
N PRO A 385 -7.67 -15.69 -20.22
CA PRO A 385 -6.93 -16.83 -20.75
C PRO A 385 -7.76 -18.06 -20.41
N ALA A 386 -8.23 -18.73 -21.45
CA ALA A 386 -8.95 -19.97 -21.33
C ALA A 386 -8.12 -20.88 -20.43
N THR A 387 -8.81 -21.44 -19.44
CA THR A 387 -8.34 -22.54 -18.61
C THR A 387 -7.61 -23.55 -19.50
N LEU A 388 -6.28 -23.63 -19.38
CA LEU A 388 -5.47 -24.69 -19.95
C LEU A 388 -5.34 -25.83 -18.93
#